data_AF-A0A945X6H2-F1
#
_entry.id   AF-A0A945X6H2-F1
#
_cell.length_a   1.000
_cell.length_b   1.000
_cell.length_c   1.000
_cell.angle_alpha   90.00
_cell.angle_beta   90.00
_cell.angle_gamma   90.00
#
_symmetry.space_group_name_H-M   'P 1'
#
loop_
_entity.id
_entity.type
_entity.pdbx_description
1 polymer ?
#
loop_
_entity_poly.entity_id
_entity_poly.type
_entity_poly.pdbx_seq_one_letter_code
_entity_poly.pdbx_strand_id
1 'polypeptide(L)'
;MTEFVAAALGGSVTVIAGGALAWLGRTWIAERLTQSIRHEYAKDLEAAKVALAEQSDVQHTRWTMKRDACLQAMRVLDGLWSNRAWVGLDSNGDPLGPDTLERQAAPDIAEVRECCNVLALTCDTGTPLQLFKACALTAANGATYVDLRNAFREELGFGEGIDFDRANAFVGHRPK
;
A
#
# COMPACT_ATOMS: atom_id res chain seq x y z
N MET A 1 -2.11 95.06 11.96
CA MET A 1 -1.13 94.19 11.25
C MET A 1 -0.98 92.88 12.03
N THR A 2 -2.07 92.16 12.32
CA THR A 2 -2.05 90.99 13.23
C THR A 2 -3.15 89.95 12.93
N GLU A 3 -3.64 89.85 11.70
CA GLU A 3 -4.64 88.81 11.34
C GLU A 3 -4.17 87.83 10.24
N PHE A 4 -3.01 88.02 9.64
CA PHE A 4 -2.57 87.20 8.52
C PHE A 4 -1.70 85.98 8.88
N VAL A 5 -1.34 85.78 10.16
CA VAL A 5 -0.43 84.69 10.57
C VAL A 5 -1.17 83.46 11.10
N ALA A 6 -2.44 83.56 11.49
CA ALA A 6 -3.18 82.42 12.06
C ALA A 6 -3.68 81.40 11.02
N ALA A 7 -3.75 81.76 9.72
CA ALA A 7 -4.31 80.89 8.68
C ALA A 7 -3.27 79.96 8.02
N ALA A 8 -1.97 80.20 8.20
CA ALA A 8 -0.91 79.45 7.50
C ALA A 8 -0.42 78.19 8.25
N LEU A 9 -0.78 78.01 9.52
CA LEU A 9 -0.40 76.85 10.32
C LEU A 9 -1.54 75.82 10.52
N GLY A 10 -2.77 76.16 10.12
CA GLY A 10 -3.93 75.26 10.21
C GLY A 10 -4.09 74.29 9.04
N GLY A 11 -3.48 74.60 7.88
CA GLY A 11 -3.59 73.78 6.67
C GLY A 11 -2.55 72.66 6.54
N SER A 12 -1.45 72.72 7.29
CA SER A 12 -0.37 71.73 7.22
C SER A 12 -0.54 70.58 8.22
N VAL A 13 -1.16 70.83 9.38
CA VAL A 13 -1.41 69.78 10.40
C VAL A 13 -2.53 68.82 9.97
N THR A 14 -3.55 69.31 9.25
CA THR A 14 -4.67 68.50 8.74
C THR A 14 -4.27 67.60 7.58
N VAL A 15 -3.34 68.03 6.71
CA VAL A 15 -2.85 67.19 5.60
C VAL A 15 -1.91 66.09 6.10
N ILE A 16 -1.05 66.37 7.08
CA ILE A 16 -0.16 65.37 7.67
C ILE A 16 -0.95 64.34 8.49
N ALA A 17 -1.95 64.77 9.27
CA ALA A 17 -2.82 63.87 10.02
C ALA A 17 -3.70 62.99 9.10
N GLY A 18 -4.22 63.55 8.00
CA GLY A 18 -4.95 62.78 6.98
C GLY A 18 -4.09 61.75 6.27
N GLY A 19 -2.84 62.11 5.93
CA GLY A 19 -1.86 61.20 5.34
C GLY A 19 -1.47 60.04 6.27
N ALA A 20 -1.27 60.32 7.57
CA ALA A 20 -0.93 59.31 8.57
C ALA A 20 -2.07 58.31 8.79
N LEU A 21 -3.33 58.78 8.86
CA LEU A 21 -4.50 57.91 8.99
C LEU A 21 -4.73 57.06 7.72
N ALA A 22 -4.53 57.62 6.53
CA ALA A 22 -4.61 56.88 5.29
C ALA A 22 -3.51 55.81 5.17
N TRP A 23 -2.29 56.13 5.63
CA TRP A 23 -1.18 55.17 5.68
C TRP A 23 -1.45 54.03 6.68
N LEU A 24 -1.88 54.35 7.90
CA LEU A 24 -2.28 53.36 8.92
C LEU A 24 -3.45 52.49 8.46
N GLY A 25 -4.44 53.09 7.77
CA GLY A 25 -5.54 52.36 7.17
C GLY A 25 -5.05 51.38 6.10
N ARG A 26 -4.12 51.80 5.24
CA ARG A 26 -3.53 50.94 4.21
C ARG A 26 -2.72 49.78 4.81
N THR A 27 -1.91 50.04 5.85
CA THR A 27 -1.13 48.98 6.51
C THR A 27 -2.04 48.00 7.23
N TRP A 28 -3.08 48.48 7.91
CA TRP A 28 -4.07 47.63 8.58
C TRP A 28 -4.86 46.75 7.61
N ILE A 29 -5.31 47.31 6.48
CA ILE A 29 -5.99 46.54 5.43
C ILE A 29 -5.03 45.50 4.83
N ALA A 30 -3.79 45.88 4.52
CA ALA A 30 -2.79 44.97 3.96
C ALA A 30 -2.46 43.81 4.91
N GLU A 31 -2.29 44.09 6.20
CA GLU A 31 -2.07 43.07 7.23
C GLU A 31 -3.27 42.13 7.36
N ARG A 32 -4.50 42.67 7.38
CA ARG A 32 -5.71 41.86 7.52
C ARG A 32 -5.98 40.99 6.30
N LEU A 33 -5.76 41.49 5.09
CA LEU A 33 -5.82 40.70 3.86
C LEU A 33 -4.72 39.63 3.82
N THR A 34 -3.50 39.98 4.24
CA THR A 34 -2.41 39.00 4.30
C THR A 34 -2.72 37.89 5.32
N GLN A 35 -3.31 38.24 6.46
CA GLN A 35 -3.74 37.27 7.46
C GLN A 35 -4.89 36.39 6.96
N SER A 36 -5.90 36.95 6.27
CA SER A 36 -6.99 36.16 5.72
C SER A 36 -6.51 35.20 4.64
N ILE A 37 -5.65 35.67 3.73
CA ILE A 37 -5.04 34.85 2.68
C ILE A 37 -4.19 33.73 3.29
N ARG A 38 -3.37 34.03 4.30
CA ARG A 38 -2.58 33.00 5.01
C ARG A 38 -3.46 31.98 5.71
N HIS A 39 -4.57 32.42 6.30
CA HIS A 39 -5.51 31.52 6.98
C HIS A 39 -6.19 30.58 5.99
N GLU A 40 -6.64 31.10 4.83
CA GLU A 40 -7.20 30.28 3.76
C GLU A 40 -6.18 29.28 3.23
N TYR A 41 -4.96 29.71 2.91
CA TYR A 41 -3.90 28.78 2.48
C TYR A 41 -3.55 27.74 3.55
N ALA A 42 -3.50 28.11 4.82
CA ALA A 42 -3.26 27.16 5.90
C ALA A 42 -4.40 26.13 5.98
N LYS A 43 -5.64 26.57 5.81
CA LYS A 43 -6.81 25.70 5.80
C LYS A 43 -6.79 24.73 4.62
N ASP A 44 -6.48 25.21 3.41
CA ASP A 44 -6.41 24.37 2.21
C ASP A 44 -5.25 23.37 2.30
N LEU A 45 -4.13 23.80 2.89
CA LEU A 45 -2.97 22.93 3.12
C LEU A 45 -3.29 21.83 4.15
N GLU A 46 -3.99 22.15 5.24
CA GLU A 46 -4.44 21.12 6.19
C GLU A 46 -5.49 20.19 5.56
N ALA A 47 -6.42 20.72 4.77
CA ALA A 47 -7.38 19.88 4.03
C ALA A 47 -6.69 18.92 3.06
N ALA A 48 -5.68 19.39 2.32
CA ALA A 48 -4.89 18.55 1.42
C ALA A 48 -4.09 17.48 2.18
N LYS A 49 -3.50 17.82 3.33
CA LYS A 49 -2.80 16.84 4.19
C LYS A 49 -3.75 15.76 4.68
N VAL A 50 -4.94 16.13 5.16
CA VAL A 50 -5.94 15.17 5.62
C VAL A 50 -6.37 14.25 4.49
N ALA A 51 -6.63 14.78 3.30
CA ALA A 51 -6.99 13.98 2.13
C ALA A 51 -5.88 13.01 1.71
N LEU A 52 -4.61 13.45 1.75
CA LEU A 52 -3.46 12.58 1.46
C LEU A 52 -3.29 11.49 2.50
N ALA A 53 -3.49 11.79 3.79
CA ALA A 53 -3.42 10.81 4.87
C ALA A 53 -4.52 9.74 4.70
N GLU A 54 -5.77 10.16 4.43
CA GLU A 54 -6.88 9.25 4.18
C GLU A 54 -6.60 8.34 2.97
N GLN A 55 -6.08 8.91 1.88
CA GLN A 55 -5.72 8.12 0.71
C GLN A 55 -4.60 7.11 1.01
N SER A 56 -3.58 7.51 1.77
CA SER A 56 -2.50 6.63 2.22
C SER A 56 -3.04 5.45 3.05
N ASP A 57 -3.97 5.72 3.97
CA ASP A 57 -4.55 4.70 4.85
C ASP A 57 -5.39 3.69 4.06
N VAL A 58 -6.16 4.15 3.08
CA VAL A 58 -6.92 3.28 2.17
C VAL A 58 -5.99 2.38 1.36
N GLN A 59 -4.90 2.94 0.82
CA GLN A 59 -3.91 2.15 0.05
C GLN A 59 -3.18 1.14 0.95
N HIS A 60 -2.81 1.53 2.16
CA HIS A 60 -2.19 0.63 3.12
C HIS A 60 -3.10 -0.53 3.51
N THR A 61 -4.39 -0.24 3.72
CA THR A 61 -5.40 -1.25 4.03
C THR A 61 -5.59 -2.22 2.86
N ARG A 62 -5.71 -1.71 1.63
CA ARG A 62 -5.82 -2.53 0.42
C ARG A 62 -4.60 -3.42 0.24
N TRP A 63 -3.40 -2.88 0.40
CA TRP A 63 -2.16 -3.65 0.30
C TRP A 63 -2.08 -4.74 1.38
N THR A 64 -2.51 -4.43 2.60
CA THR A 64 -2.56 -5.41 3.71
C THR A 64 -3.51 -6.56 3.40
N MET A 65 -4.72 -6.27 2.91
CA MET A 65 -5.68 -7.30 2.49
C MET A 65 -5.12 -8.20 1.39
N LYS A 66 -4.46 -7.62 0.38
CA LYS A 66 -3.78 -8.39 -0.67
C LYS A 66 -2.69 -9.29 -0.13
N ARG A 67 -1.82 -8.75 0.72
CA ARG A 67 -0.72 -9.50 1.33
C ARG A 67 -1.26 -10.70 2.10
N ASP A 68 -2.29 -10.48 2.90
CA ASP A 68 -2.88 -11.52 3.74
C ASP A 68 -3.55 -12.60 2.89
N ALA A 69 -4.24 -12.22 1.81
CA ALA A 69 -4.80 -13.16 0.82
C ALA A 69 -3.71 -14.01 0.14
N CYS A 70 -2.61 -13.39 -0.29
CA CYS A 70 -1.48 -14.09 -0.89
C CYS A 70 -0.84 -15.07 0.11
N LEU A 71 -0.64 -14.67 1.36
CA LEU A 71 -0.09 -15.54 2.40
C LEU A 71 -1.03 -16.68 2.78
N GLN A 72 -2.34 -16.43 2.84
CA GLN A 72 -3.34 -17.48 3.04
C GLN A 72 -3.28 -18.51 1.91
N ALA A 73 -3.16 -18.06 0.66
CA ALA A 73 -3.01 -18.93 -0.50
C ALA A 73 -1.76 -19.81 -0.40
N MET A 74 -0.63 -19.24 0.01
CA MET A 74 0.59 -20.00 0.24
C MET A 74 0.41 -21.08 1.31
N ARG A 75 -0.23 -20.75 2.44
CA ARG A 75 -0.51 -21.73 3.50
C ARG A 75 -1.39 -22.89 3.03
N VAL A 76 -2.46 -22.58 2.28
CA VAL A 76 -3.34 -23.61 1.70
C VAL A 76 -2.55 -24.51 0.75
N LEU A 77 -1.72 -23.93 -0.11
CA LEU A 77 -0.90 -24.72 -1.04
C LEU A 77 0.14 -25.57 -0.31
N ASP A 78 0.76 -25.05 0.74
CA ASP A 78 1.72 -25.80 1.54
C ASP A 78 1.07 -27.02 2.18
N GLY A 79 -0.13 -26.87 2.75
CA GLY A 79 -0.93 -27.98 3.29
C GLY A 79 -1.35 -28.99 2.21
N LEU A 80 -1.72 -28.53 1.01
CA LEU A 80 -2.05 -29.43 -0.10
C LEU A 80 -0.81 -30.22 -0.57
N TRP A 81 0.31 -29.54 -0.75
CA TRP A 81 1.52 -30.12 -1.34
C TRP A 81 2.30 -30.98 -0.35
N SER A 82 2.27 -30.66 0.96
CA SER A 82 2.84 -31.53 1.99
C SER A 82 2.14 -32.90 2.09
N ASN A 83 0.89 -32.97 1.62
CA ASN A 83 0.08 -34.19 1.65
C ASN A 83 0.05 -34.94 0.31
N ARG A 84 0.68 -34.41 -0.75
CA ARG A 84 0.88 -35.17 -1.99
C ARG A 84 1.85 -36.32 -1.74
N ALA A 85 1.70 -37.42 -2.48
CA ALA A 85 2.56 -38.59 -2.37
C ALA A 85 4.02 -38.19 -2.60
N TRP A 86 4.79 -38.10 -1.51
CA TRP A 86 6.20 -37.80 -1.56
C TRP A 86 7.00 -39.08 -1.77
N VAL A 87 7.99 -39.02 -2.65
CA VAL A 87 9.01 -40.08 -2.82
C VAL A 87 10.37 -39.44 -2.66
N GLY A 88 10.63 -38.91 -1.46
CA GLY A 88 11.98 -38.47 -1.11
C GLY A 88 12.88 -39.65 -0.87
N LEU A 89 14.16 -39.43 -1.10
CA LEU A 89 15.18 -40.40 -0.78
C LEU A 89 15.94 -39.94 0.46
N ASP A 90 16.29 -40.86 1.36
CA ASP A 90 17.20 -40.60 2.46
C ASP A 90 18.63 -40.35 1.93
N SER A 91 19.58 -40.12 2.84
CA SER A 91 21.00 -39.98 2.50
C SER A 91 21.62 -41.22 1.82
N ASN A 92 20.93 -42.36 1.85
CA ASN A 92 21.35 -43.62 1.24
C ASN A 92 20.66 -43.89 -0.11
N GLY A 93 19.73 -43.02 -0.53
CA GLY A 93 18.97 -43.21 -1.78
C GLY A 93 17.70 -44.06 -1.60
N ASP A 94 17.30 -44.38 -0.37
CA ASP A 94 16.11 -45.18 -0.06
C ASP A 94 14.88 -44.29 0.13
N PRO A 95 13.67 -44.73 -0.29
CA PRO A 95 12.46 -43.95 -0.08
C PRO A 95 12.22 -43.68 1.41
N LEU A 96 12.18 -42.40 1.78
CA LEU A 96 11.79 -41.99 3.13
C LEU A 96 10.33 -42.40 3.36
N GLY A 97 10.11 -43.16 4.44
CA GLY A 97 8.81 -43.72 4.77
C GLY A 97 7.76 -42.64 5.10
N PRO A 98 6.46 -42.96 4.98
CA PRO A 98 5.37 -42.02 5.21
C PRO A 98 5.37 -41.39 6.61
N ASP A 99 6.01 -42.03 7.59
CA ASP A 99 6.08 -41.62 9.00
C ASP A 99 7.27 -40.69 9.33
N THR A 100 8.19 -40.47 8.37
CA THR A 100 9.39 -39.64 8.61
C THR A 100 9.21 -38.15 8.30
N LEU A 101 8.09 -37.77 7.68
CA LEU A 101 7.79 -36.38 7.37
C LEU A 101 6.63 -35.86 8.21
N GLU A 102 6.87 -34.81 8.99
CA GLU A 102 5.81 -34.01 9.58
C GLU A 102 5.02 -33.31 8.46
N ARG A 103 3.84 -33.83 8.15
CA ARG A 103 2.93 -33.21 7.16
C ARG A 103 2.15 -32.08 7.82
N GLN A 104 1.90 -31.01 7.09
CA GLN A 104 0.96 -30.00 7.54
C GLN A 104 -0.47 -30.55 7.47
N ALA A 105 -1.37 -29.94 8.26
CA ALA A 105 -2.79 -30.25 8.18
C ALA A 105 -3.29 -30.02 6.75
N ALA A 106 -3.96 -31.03 6.18
CA ALA A 106 -4.55 -30.90 4.86
C ALA A 106 -5.72 -29.90 4.95
N PRO A 107 -5.75 -28.87 4.09
CA PRO A 107 -6.83 -27.91 4.12
C PRO A 107 -8.13 -28.58 3.62
N ASP A 108 -9.26 -28.12 4.14
CA ASP A 108 -10.55 -28.60 3.68
C ASP A 108 -10.99 -27.90 2.37
N ILE A 109 -12.05 -28.42 1.74
CA ILE A 109 -12.57 -27.87 0.49
C ILE A 109 -13.13 -26.45 0.69
N ALA A 110 -13.65 -26.14 1.88
CA ALA A 110 -14.20 -24.82 2.19
C ALA A 110 -13.08 -23.78 2.25
N GLU A 111 -11.97 -24.08 2.91
CA GLU A 111 -10.77 -23.24 3.01
C GLU A 111 -10.18 -22.92 1.63
N VAL A 112 -10.08 -23.93 0.75
CA VAL A 112 -9.58 -23.73 -0.63
C VAL A 112 -10.52 -22.80 -1.42
N ARG A 113 -11.84 -22.94 -1.26
CA ARG A 113 -12.83 -22.09 -1.92
C ARG A 113 -12.82 -20.67 -1.39
N GLU A 114 -12.76 -20.51 -0.08
CA GLU A 114 -12.65 -19.22 0.58
C GLU A 114 -11.42 -18.48 0.07
N CYS A 115 -10.26 -19.15 0.05
CA CYS A 115 -9.02 -18.58 -0.46
C CYS A 115 -9.15 -18.16 -1.94
N CYS A 116 -9.77 -18.98 -2.80
CA CYS A 116 -10.06 -18.59 -4.19
C CYS A 116 -10.90 -17.30 -4.28
N ASN A 117 -11.94 -17.19 -3.45
CA ASN A 117 -12.83 -16.02 -3.46
C ASN A 117 -12.10 -14.77 -2.96
N VAL A 118 -11.34 -14.88 -1.88
CA VAL A 118 -10.57 -13.78 -1.32
C VAL A 118 -9.52 -13.28 -2.32
N LEU A 119 -8.77 -14.18 -2.96
CA LEU A 119 -7.83 -13.81 -4.03
C LEU A 119 -8.53 -13.10 -5.19
N ALA A 120 -9.70 -13.60 -5.62
CA ALA A 120 -10.46 -12.99 -6.71
C ALA A 120 -10.96 -11.57 -6.40
N LEU A 121 -11.18 -11.25 -5.12
CA LEU A 121 -11.65 -9.94 -4.68
C LEU A 121 -10.52 -8.96 -4.36
N THR A 122 -9.34 -9.46 -4.01
CA THR A 122 -8.22 -8.64 -3.50
C THR A 122 -7.15 -8.37 -4.55
N CYS A 123 -6.82 -9.33 -5.41
CA CYS A 123 -5.81 -9.16 -6.46
C CYS A 123 -6.33 -8.27 -7.59
N ASP A 124 -5.46 -7.42 -8.14
CA ASP A 124 -5.76 -6.54 -9.28
C ASP A 124 -5.75 -7.32 -10.60
N THR A 125 -4.93 -8.36 -10.68
CA THR A 125 -4.79 -9.19 -11.88
C THR A 125 -5.39 -10.58 -11.68
N GLY A 126 -5.80 -11.21 -12.79
CA GLY A 126 -6.31 -12.59 -12.76
C GLY A 126 -5.20 -13.65 -12.66
N THR A 127 -3.93 -13.26 -12.85
CA THR A 127 -2.78 -14.17 -12.92
C THR A 127 -2.55 -14.96 -11.63
N PRO A 128 -2.53 -14.32 -10.43
CA PRO A 128 -2.37 -15.05 -9.16
C PRO A 128 -3.48 -16.08 -8.94
N LEU A 129 -4.72 -15.75 -9.28
CA LEU A 129 -5.87 -16.66 -9.14
C LEU A 129 -5.76 -17.87 -10.08
N GLN A 130 -5.35 -17.65 -11.33
CA GLN A 130 -5.17 -18.72 -12.32
C GLN A 130 -4.05 -19.68 -11.90
N LEU A 131 -2.90 -19.12 -11.49
CA LEU A 131 -1.76 -19.91 -11.00
C LEU A 131 -2.08 -20.64 -9.71
N PHE A 132 -2.83 -20.03 -8.79
CA PHE A 132 -3.29 -20.69 -7.57
C PHE A 132 -4.19 -21.90 -7.90
N LYS A 133 -5.16 -21.74 -8.81
CA LYS A 133 -6.00 -22.85 -9.26
C LYS A 133 -5.19 -23.95 -9.93
N ALA A 134 -4.20 -23.60 -10.73
CA ALA A 134 -3.28 -24.58 -11.32
C ALA A 134 -2.55 -25.36 -10.22
N CYS A 135 -1.97 -24.67 -9.23
CA CYS A 135 -1.28 -25.29 -8.09
C CYS A 135 -2.18 -26.17 -7.22
N ALA A 136 -3.42 -25.74 -6.95
CA ALA A 136 -4.33 -26.41 -6.02
C ALA A 136 -5.14 -27.55 -6.67
N LEU A 137 -5.64 -27.37 -7.90
CA LEU A 137 -6.63 -28.25 -8.51
C LEU A 137 -6.06 -29.13 -9.63
N THR A 138 -4.90 -28.78 -10.19
CA THR A 138 -4.29 -29.52 -11.29
C THR A 138 -2.97 -30.18 -10.85
N ALA A 139 -2.44 -31.07 -11.68
CA ALA A 139 -1.12 -31.68 -11.50
C ALA A 139 0.01 -30.66 -11.76
N ALA A 140 0.04 -29.58 -10.96
CA ALA A 140 1.07 -28.56 -11.04
C ALA A 140 2.44 -29.11 -10.64
N ASN A 141 3.47 -28.64 -11.35
CA ASN A 141 4.88 -28.92 -11.10
C ASN A 141 5.52 -27.75 -10.33
N GLY A 142 6.75 -27.94 -9.85
CA GLY A 142 7.49 -26.90 -9.12
C GLY A 142 7.56 -25.56 -9.86
N ALA A 143 7.60 -25.56 -11.19
CA ALA A 143 7.67 -24.33 -11.98
C ALA A 143 6.42 -23.45 -11.82
N THR A 144 5.21 -24.05 -11.84
CA THR A 144 3.96 -23.29 -11.61
C THR A 144 3.94 -22.64 -10.22
N TYR A 145 4.55 -23.29 -9.23
CA TYR A 145 4.65 -22.75 -7.88
C TYR A 145 5.63 -21.57 -7.80
N VAL A 146 6.75 -21.60 -8.54
CA VAL A 146 7.65 -20.43 -8.69
C VAL A 146 6.91 -19.28 -9.37
N ASP A 147 6.20 -19.56 -10.46
CA ASP A 147 5.45 -18.54 -11.20
C ASP A 147 4.38 -17.91 -10.30
N LEU A 148 3.70 -18.69 -9.45
CA LEU A 148 2.75 -18.17 -8.47
C LEU A 148 3.41 -17.24 -7.45
N ARG A 149 4.56 -17.64 -6.87
CA ARG A 149 5.30 -16.78 -5.93
C ARG A 149 5.68 -15.45 -6.60
N ASN A 150 6.11 -15.51 -7.85
CA ASN A 150 6.49 -14.31 -8.60
C ASN A 150 5.27 -13.43 -8.92
N ALA A 151 4.14 -14.03 -9.30
CA ALA A 151 2.89 -13.29 -9.48
C ALA A 151 2.44 -12.59 -8.19
N PHE A 152 2.55 -13.25 -7.03
CA PHE A 152 2.27 -12.60 -5.74
C PHE A 152 3.26 -11.48 -5.40
N ARG A 153 4.55 -11.65 -5.73
CA ARG A 153 5.55 -10.60 -5.51
C ARG A 153 5.27 -9.36 -6.37
N GLU A 154 4.93 -9.57 -7.63
CA GLU A 154 4.54 -8.50 -8.56
C GLU A 154 3.29 -7.77 -8.06
N GLU A 155 2.25 -8.52 -7.69
CA GLU A 155 0.97 -8.00 -7.18
C GLU A 155 1.15 -7.16 -5.90
N LEU A 156 2.16 -7.49 -5.07
CA LEU A 156 2.49 -6.77 -3.84
C LEU A 156 3.56 -5.68 -4.00
N GLY A 157 4.14 -5.53 -5.19
CA GLY A 157 5.16 -4.52 -5.50
C GLY A 157 6.56 -4.84 -4.97
N PHE A 158 6.91 -6.10 -4.71
CA PHE A 158 8.22 -6.52 -4.21
C PHE A 158 9.33 -6.63 -5.28
N GLY A 159 9.06 -6.15 -6.50
CA GLY A 159 10.05 -6.05 -7.58
C GLY A 159 10.25 -7.35 -8.37
N GLU A 160 11.46 -7.57 -8.87
CA GLU A 160 11.76 -8.63 -9.82
C GLU A 160 11.47 -10.05 -9.28
N GLY A 161 11.11 -10.92 -10.22
CA GLY A 161 10.84 -12.32 -9.97
C GLY A 161 12.08 -13.04 -9.44
N ILE A 162 11.84 -13.97 -8.54
CA ILE A 162 12.84 -14.88 -8.03
C ILE A 162 12.72 -16.18 -8.82
N ASP A 163 13.76 -16.55 -9.56
CA ASP A 163 13.79 -17.77 -10.36
C ASP A 163 14.87 -18.72 -9.83
N PHE A 164 14.61 -19.34 -8.68
CA PHE A 164 15.46 -20.36 -8.11
C PHE A 164 14.82 -21.73 -8.27
N ASP A 165 15.56 -22.64 -8.91
CA ASP A 165 15.29 -24.08 -8.97
C ASP A 165 13.81 -24.44 -9.19
N ARG A 166 13.31 -24.15 -10.40
CA ARG A 166 11.93 -24.49 -10.82
C ARG A 166 11.60 -25.97 -10.67
N ALA A 167 12.59 -26.85 -10.71
CA ALA A 167 12.41 -28.29 -10.55
C ALA A 167 12.15 -28.68 -9.09
N ASN A 168 12.87 -28.06 -8.14
CA ASN A 168 12.76 -28.32 -6.69
C ASN A 168 12.18 -27.14 -5.90
N ALA A 169 11.31 -26.36 -6.52
CA ALA A 169 10.81 -25.10 -5.96
C ALA A 169 10.05 -25.24 -4.62
N PHE A 170 9.52 -26.43 -4.37
CA PHE A 170 8.90 -26.81 -3.11
C PHE A 170 9.89 -27.64 -2.29
N VAL A 171 10.16 -27.23 -1.05
CA VAL A 171 11.16 -27.87 -0.16
C VAL A 171 10.78 -29.32 0.22
N GLY A 172 9.60 -29.78 -0.17
CA GLY A 172 9.17 -31.18 -0.11
C GLY A 172 9.04 -31.87 -1.47
N HIS A 173 9.65 -31.38 -2.56
CA HIS A 173 9.63 -32.06 -3.86
C HIS A 173 11.05 -32.18 -4.39
N ARG A 174 11.70 -33.33 -4.18
CA ARG A 174 12.79 -33.78 -5.06
C ARG A 174 12.15 -34.70 -6.10
N PRO A 175 12.13 -34.32 -7.39
CA PRO A 175 11.94 -35.31 -8.44
C PRO A 175 13.13 -36.29 -8.40
N LYS A 176 12.87 -37.56 -8.70
CA LYS A 176 13.92 -38.52 -9.03
C LYS A 176 14.62 -38.12 -10.32
#